data_AF-A0A8X6N9L3-F1
#
_entry.id   AF-A0A8X6N9L3-F1
#
_cell.length_a   1.000
_cell.length_b   1.000
_cell.length_c   1.000
_cell.angle_alpha   90.00
_cell.angle_beta   90.00
_cell.angle_gamma   90.00
#
_symmetry.space_group_name_H-M   'P 1'
#
loop_
_entity.id
_entity.type
_entity.pdbx_description
1 polymer ?
#
loop_
_entity_poly.entity_id
_entity_poly.type
_entity_poly.pdbx_seq_one_letter_code
_entity_poly.pdbx_strand_id
1 'polypeptide(L)'
;MPSRGCVISPDHFCFDEYTIKSQQSNIRNFVKKVHFAYFKLKFGNQIKVWTPYKVCRRCKIDIRLWFKGKKNSFRFDFPMIWPEQENPTINCYFCSVDSKGFNTENRKKIFCLNLDSAIHPVSHSSEISVLQPPSCLDILSVTETYNHSKMNLAQIFLLARNLNFFSQIELNDLV
;
A
#
# COMPACT_ATOMS: atom_id res chain seq x y z
N MET A 1 -2.26 31.59 11.62
CA MET A 1 -3.28 30.54 11.42
C MET A 1 -2.79 29.27 12.10
N PRO A 2 -3.58 28.57 12.91
CA PRO A 2 -3.08 27.40 13.63
C PRO A 2 -2.79 26.29 12.60
N SER A 3 -1.56 25.81 12.59
CA SER A 3 -1.17 24.59 11.90
C SER A 3 -1.98 23.46 12.51
N ARG A 4 -3.10 23.09 11.89
CA ARG A 4 -3.81 21.86 12.25
C ARG A 4 -2.88 20.73 11.85
N GLY A 5 -2.05 20.26 12.78
CA GLY A 5 -1.27 19.05 12.57
C GLY A 5 -2.21 17.92 12.17
N CYS A 6 -1.80 17.07 11.23
CA CYS A 6 -2.69 16.00 10.76
C CYS A 6 -3.16 15.14 11.94
N VAL A 7 -4.46 14.86 11.95
CA VAL A 7 -5.13 14.15 13.05
C VAL A 7 -4.75 12.67 13.04
N ILE A 8 -4.39 12.12 11.89
CA ILE A 8 -4.10 10.71 11.69
C ILE A 8 -2.63 10.51 11.38
N SER A 9 -1.97 9.67 12.18
CA SER A 9 -0.63 9.18 11.86
C SER A 9 -0.67 8.24 10.65
N PRO A 10 0.31 8.29 9.73
CA PRO A 10 0.44 7.34 8.62
C PRO A 10 0.45 5.87 9.06
N ASP A 11 0.88 5.58 10.29
CA ASP A 11 0.85 4.25 10.88
C ASP A 11 -0.57 3.68 11.05
N HIS A 12 -1.62 4.49 10.91
CA HIS A 12 -2.99 3.98 10.84
C HIS A 12 -3.32 3.33 9.50
N PHE A 13 -2.47 3.41 8.49
CA PHE A 13 -2.71 2.78 7.19
C PHE A 13 -1.77 1.59 6.98
N CYS A 14 -2.19 0.64 6.14
CA CYS A 14 -1.38 -0.49 5.71
C CYS A 14 -1.33 -0.57 4.18
N PHE A 15 -1.20 -1.77 3.61
CA PHE A 15 -1.07 -1.97 2.17
C PHE A 15 -2.40 -1.82 1.45
N ASP A 16 -3.51 -1.92 2.18
CA ASP A 16 -4.86 -1.86 1.64
C ASP A 16 -5.63 -0.64 2.17
N GLU A 17 -5.88 -0.64 3.48
CA GLU A 17 -6.87 0.22 4.09
C GLU A 17 -6.36 0.82 5.41
N TYR A 18 -7.24 1.63 6.02
CA TYR A 18 -7.12 2.02 7.42
C TYR A 18 -7.11 0.79 8.35
N THR A 19 -6.30 0.86 9.39
CA THR A 19 -6.03 -0.22 10.32
C THR A 19 -6.06 0.25 11.76
N ILE A 20 -6.50 -0.63 12.63
CA ILE A 20 -6.67 -0.35 14.05
C ILE A 20 -5.37 -0.71 14.76
N LYS A 21 -4.90 0.19 15.64
CA LYS A 21 -3.60 0.05 16.35
C LYS A 21 -3.40 -1.32 17.00
N SER A 22 -4.44 -1.90 17.62
CA SER A 22 -4.36 -3.21 18.28
C SER A 22 -4.07 -4.37 17.31
N GLN A 23 -4.34 -4.19 16.01
CA GLN A 23 -4.12 -5.18 14.97
C GLN A 23 -2.80 -4.95 14.21
N GLN A 24 -2.01 -3.96 14.60
CA GLN A 24 -0.77 -3.58 13.92
C GLN A 24 0.47 -4.21 14.55
N SER A 25 1.52 -4.36 13.75
CA SER A 25 2.85 -4.71 14.23
C SER A 25 3.93 -4.03 13.39
N ASN A 26 5.14 -3.88 13.92
CA ASN A 26 6.25 -3.28 13.18
C ASN A 26 6.60 -4.10 11.94
N ILE A 27 6.88 -3.41 10.84
CA ILE A 27 7.36 -4.01 9.59
C ILE A 27 8.80 -4.50 9.79
N ARG A 28 8.97 -5.84 9.87
CA ARG A 28 10.29 -6.50 9.97
C ARG A 28 10.90 -6.75 8.58
N ASN A 29 12.20 -7.04 8.51
CA ASN A 29 12.92 -7.30 7.26
C ASN A 29 12.27 -8.39 6.39
N PHE A 30 11.74 -9.45 7.00
CA PHE A 30 10.96 -10.47 6.28
C PHE A 30 9.81 -9.87 5.47
N VAL A 31 9.02 -8.98 6.09
CA VAL A 31 7.87 -8.33 5.44
C VAL A 31 8.34 -7.45 4.28
N LYS A 32 9.42 -6.69 4.47
CA LYS A 32 10.01 -5.83 3.43
C LYS A 32 10.47 -6.63 2.22
N LYS A 33 11.26 -7.68 2.45
CA LYS A 33 11.81 -8.55 1.39
C LYS A 33 10.69 -9.22 0.59
N VAL A 34 9.72 -9.85 1.28
CA VAL A 34 8.63 -10.57 0.61
C VAL A 34 7.68 -9.60 -0.12
N HIS A 35 7.40 -8.42 0.47
CA HIS A 35 6.65 -7.37 -0.23
C HIS A 35 7.36 -6.93 -1.51
N PHE A 36 8.66 -6.65 -1.45
CA PHE A 36 9.45 -6.30 -2.62
C PHE A 36 9.46 -7.45 -3.65
N ALA A 37 9.54 -8.70 -3.20
CA ALA A 37 9.47 -9.86 -4.08
C ALA A 37 8.18 -9.88 -4.90
N TYR A 38 7.04 -9.63 -4.25
CA TYR A 38 5.72 -9.66 -4.84
C TYR A 38 5.46 -8.44 -5.73
N PHE A 39 5.51 -7.24 -5.14
CA PHE A 39 5.09 -6.01 -5.80
C PHE A 39 6.19 -5.35 -6.63
N LYS A 40 7.44 -5.79 -6.49
CA LYS A 40 8.64 -5.08 -7.02
C LYS A 40 8.74 -3.63 -6.54
N LEU A 41 8.07 -3.32 -5.45
CA LEU A 41 8.03 -2.03 -4.78
C LEU A 41 8.80 -2.11 -3.47
N LYS A 42 9.88 -1.33 -3.38
CA LYS A 42 10.64 -1.21 -2.14
C LYS A 42 9.81 -0.42 -1.14
N PHE A 43 9.74 -0.92 0.09
CA PHE A 43 9.16 -0.18 1.20
C PHE A 43 9.99 1.07 1.44
N GLY A 44 9.43 2.25 1.12
CA GLY A 44 9.97 3.58 1.46
C GLY A 44 11.49 3.60 1.48
N ASN A 45 12.11 3.69 0.31
CA ASN A 45 13.56 3.49 0.20
C ASN A 45 14.42 4.54 0.94
N GLN A 46 13.79 5.54 1.53
CA GLN A 46 14.35 6.46 2.52
C GLN A 46 13.19 6.77 3.47
N ILE A 47 13.43 6.88 4.77
CA ILE A 47 12.43 7.03 5.84
C ILE A 47 11.70 8.37 5.66
N LYS A 48 10.73 8.41 4.75
CA LYS A 48 9.88 9.57 4.54
C LYS A 48 8.71 9.46 5.52
N VAL A 49 8.39 10.56 6.20
CA VAL A 49 7.49 10.60 7.37
C VAL A 49 6.07 10.06 7.05
N TRP A 50 5.71 10.01 5.77
CA TRP A 50 4.39 9.62 5.28
C TRP A 50 4.23 8.13 4.91
N THR A 51 5.28 7.30 4.95
CA THR A 51 5.11 5.86 4.69
C THR A 51 4.80 5.12 6.00
N PRO A 52 3.78 4.25 6.08
CA PRO A 52 3.46 3.51 7.29
C PRO A 52 4.61 2.60 7.74
N TYR A 53 4.96 2.62 9.04
CA TYR A 53 5.93 1.69 9.66
C TYR A 53 5.27 0.46 10.27
N LYS A 54 3.94 0.39 10.18
CA LYS A 54 3.11 -0.67 10.72
C LYS A 54 2.48 -1.48 9.61
N VAL A 55 2.34 -2.78 9.87
CA VAL A 55 1.57 -3.71 9.04
C VAL A 55 0.48 -4.35 9.88
N CYS A 56 -0.73 -4.44 9.35
CA CYS A 56 -1.83 -5.11 10.04
C CYS A 56 -1.63 -6.63 10.07
N ARG A 57 -2.29 -7.28 11.04
CA ARG A 57 -2.26 -8.73 11.23
C ARG A 57 -2.63 -9.47 9.95
N ARG A 58 -3.61 -8.96 9.20
CA ARG A 58 -4.10 -9.53 7.96
C ARG A 58 -3.01 -9.53 6.87
N CYS A 59 -2.46 -8.36 6.52
CA CYS A 59 -1.38 -8.25 5.53
C CYS A 59 -0.16 -9.08 5.92
N LYS A 60 0.16 -9.16 7.21
CA LYS A 60 1.25 -10.00 7.71
C LYS A 60 0.99 -11.49 7.53
N ILE A 61 -0.25 -11.95 7.73
CA ILE A 61 -0.66 -13.33 7.47
C ILE A 61 -0.60 -13.61 5.96
N ASP A 62 -1.14 -12.71 5.14
CA ASP A 62 -1.16 -12.86 3.68
C ASP A 62 0.27 -12.97 3.10
N ILE A 63 1.20 -12.12 3.55
CA ILE A 63 2.64 -12.23 3.23
C ILE A 63 3.22 -13.60 3.57
N ARG A 64 2.92 -14.13 4.75
CA ARG A 64 3.44 -15.43 5.19
C ARG A 64 2.84 -16.58 4.40
N LEU A 65 1.56 -16.51 4.07
CA LEU A 65 0.89 -17.54 3.30
C LEU A 65 1.38 -17.56 1.86
N TRP A 66 1.53 -16.38 1.23
CA TRP A 66 2.06 -16.29 -0.12
C TRP A 66 3.51 -16.79 -0.20
N PHE A 67 4.38 -16.36 0.73
CA PHE A 67 5.77 -16.85 0.78
C PHE A 67 5.86 -18.37 0.95
N LYS A 68 4.91 -18.99 1.65
CA LYS A 68 4.81 -20.45 1.82
C LYS A 68 4.13 -21.18 0.64
N GLY A 69 3.76 -20.47 -0.42
CA GLY A 69 2.99 -21.04 -1.54
C GLY A 69 1.56 -21.48 -1.16
N LYS A 70 1.04 -21.05 -0.01
CA LYS A 70 -0.32 -21.39 0.47
C LYS A 70 -1.39 -20.40 0.01
N LYS A 71 -0.98 -19.32 -0.65
CA LYS A 71 -1.86 -18.28 -1.17
C LYS A 71 -1.32 -17.84 -2.52
N ASN A 72 -2.19 -17.84 -3.52
CA ASN A 72 -1.79 -17.62 -4.91
C ASN A 72 -1.45 -16.15 -5.16
N SER A 73 -2.26 -15.23 -4.65
CA SER A 73 -2.12 -13.79 -4.87
C SER A 73 -2.58 -12.98 -3.65
N PHE A 74 -2.26 -11.69 -3.60
CA PHE A 74 -2.88 -10.74 -2.68
C PHE A 74 -4.32 -10.42 -3.14
N ARG A 75 -4.91 -9.33 -2.65
CA ARG A 75 -6.24 -8.87 -3.13
C ARG A 75 -6.13 -7.79 -4.20
N PHE A 76 -4.91 -7.34 -4.45
CA PHE A 76 -4.58 -6.18 -5.23
C PHE A 76 -3.26 -6.45 -5.96
N ASP A 77 -3.12 -5.88 -7.16
CA ASP A 77 -1.89 -5.89 -7.93
C ASP A 77 -0.89 -4.86 -7.40
N PHE A 78 -1.39 -3.72 -6.95
CA PHE A 78 -0.58 -2.69 -6.30
C PHE A 78 -1.13 -2.38 -4.92
N PRO A 79 -0.26 -2.31 -3.89
CA PRO A 79 -0.66 -1.84 -2.57
C PRO A 79 -1.01 -0.35 -2.66
N MET A 80 -1.55 0.20 -1.58
CA MET A 80 -1.65 1.64 -1.40
C MET A 80 -0.26 2.29 -1.58
N ILE A 81 -0.16 3.23 -2.53
CA ILE A 81 1.08 3.94 -2.86
C ILE A 81 1.02 5.34 -2.30
N TRP A 82 2.07 5.73 -1.58
CA TRP A 82 2.21 7.05 -0.98
C TRP A 82 3.25 7.87 -1.75
N PRO A 83 2.85 8.66 -2.76
CA PRO A 83 3.76 9.54 -3.46
C PRO A 83 4.32 10.60 -2.53
N GLU A 84 5.42 11.22 -2.95
CA GLU A 84 5.92 12.41 -2.27
C GLU A 84 4.91 13.54 -2.36
N GLN A 85 4.53 14.09 -1.20
CA GLN A 85 3.54 15.16 -1.15
C GLN A 85 4.23 16.49 -1.49
N GLU A 86 3.83 17.12 -2.59
CA GLU A 86 4.35 18.43 -3.01
C GLU A 86 3.98 19.56 -2.03
N ASN A 87 2.78 19.45 -1.41
CA ASN A 87 2.33 20.39 -0.40
C ASN A 87 1.60 19.66 0.75
N PRO A 88 2.26 19.43 1.90
CA PRO A 88 1.68 18.69 3.02
C PRO A 88 0.56 19.43 3.76
N THR A 89 0.20 20.66 3.35
CA THR A 89 -0.81 21.47 4.06
C THR A 89 -2.15 21.59 3.33
N ILE A 90 -2.21 21.43 2.01
CA ILE A 90 -3.43 21.67 1.22
C ILE A 90 -4.15 20.35 0.88
N ASN A 91 -3.42 19.33 0.42
CA ASN A 91 -4.00 18.08 -0.08
C ASN A 91 -3.47 16.84 0.67
N CYS A 92 -3.18 16.96 1.97
CA CYS A 92 -2.63 15.85 2.73
C CYS A 92 -3.70 14.80 3.04
N TYR A 93 -3.56 13.60 2.46
CA TYR A 93 -4.46 12.47 2.68
C TYR A 93 -4.72 12.19 4.17
N PHE A 94 -3.68 12.25 5.00
CA PHE A 94 -3.78 12.00 6.44
C PHE A 94 -4.59 13.05 7.20
N CYS A 95 -4.62 14.28 6.68
CA CYS A 95 -5.41 15.37 7.23
C CYS A 95 -6.87 15.32 6.74
N SER A 96 -7.14 14.71 5.59
CA SER A 96 -8.48 14.63 4.98
C SER A 96 -9.34 13.47 5.49
N VAL A 97 -8.73 12.43 6.07
CA VAL A 97 -9.48 11.28 6.61
C VAL A 97 -9.96 11.61 8.02
N ASP A 98 -11.28 11.52 8.27
CA ASP A 98 -11.82 11.49 9.63
C ASP A 98 -11.88 10.03 10.12
N SER A 99 -11.14 9.73 11.18
CA SER A 99 -11.13 8.40 11.80
C SER A 99 -11.77 8.39 13.20
N LYS A 100 -12.35 9.50 13.65
CA LYS A 100 -13.03 9.56 14.95
C LYS A 100 -14.28 8.66 14.93
N GLY A 101 -14.43 7.82 15.94
CA GLY A 101 -15.59 6.93 16.09
C GLY A 101 -15.51 5.64 15.26
N PHE A 102 -14.42 5.40 14.53
CA PHE A 102 -14.24 4.16 13.77
C PHE A 102 -13.56 3.06 14.59
N ASN A 103 -14.08 1.83 14.46
CA ASN A 103 -13.68 0.60 15.13
C ASN A 103 -13.59 -0.55 14.12
N THR A 104 -13.39 -1.79 14.58
CA THR A 104 -13.19 -2.96 13.71
C THR A 104 -14.37 -3.23 12.78
N GLU A 105 -15.58 -2.89 13.21
CA GLU A 105 -16.83 -3.20 12.52
C GLU A 105 -17.16 -2.16 11.45
N ASN A 106 -16.93 -0.89 11.74
CA ASN A 106 -17.29 0.22 10.84
C ASN A 106 -16.09 0.80 10.07
N ARG A 107 -14.84 0.31 10.24
CA ARG A 107 -13.66 0.86 9.54
C ARG A 107 -13.78 0.92 8.02
N LYS A 108 -14.57 0.01 7.42
CA LYS A 108 -14.83 0.01 5.97
C LYS A 108 -15.63 1.23 5.50
N LYS A 109 -16.30 1.92 6.42
CA LYS A 109 -17.06 3.14 6.17
C LYS A 109 -16.19 4.40 6.23
N ILE A 110 -14.88 4.26 6.55
CA ILE A 110 -13.95 5.38 6.47
C ILE A 110 -13.84 5.76 5.00
N PHE A 111 -14.45 6.90 4.66
CA PHE A 111 -14.38 7.43 3.31
C PHE A 111 -13.04 8.13 3.14
N CYS A 112 -12.16 7.50 2.38
CA CYS A 112 -10.90 8.10 2.00
C CYS A 112 -11.03 8.66 0.59
N LEU A 113 -10.90 9.99 0.47
CA LEU A 113 -10.91 10.67 -0.83
C LEU A 113 -9.80 10.13 -1.75
N ASN A 114 -10.09 10.03 -3.05
CA ASN A 114 -9.08 9.77 -4.06
C ASN A 114 -8.29 11.07 -4.28
N LEU A 115 -7.14 11.20 -3.62
CA LEU A 115 -6.30 12.40 -3.67
C LEU A 115 -4.98 12.06 -4.35
N ASP A 116 -4.39 13.03 -5.06
CA ASP A 116 -3.06 12.86 -5.66
C ASP A 116 -1.96 12.51 -4.64
N SER A 117 -2.23 12.73 -3.36
CA SER A 117 -1.34 12.42 -2.24
C SER A 117 -1.36 10.95 -1.77
N ALA A 118 -2.25 10.11 -2.32
CA ALA A 118 -2.26 8.66 -2.12
C ALA A 118 -3.00 7.93 -3.24
N ILE A 119 -2.38 6.93 -3.85
CA ILE A 119 -3.07 6.01 -4.75
C ILE A 119 -3.61 4.85 -3.92
N HIS A 120 -4.92 4.65 -3.98
CA HIS A 120 -5.59 3.49 -3.37
C HIS A 120 -5.09 2.17 -3.98
N PRO A 121 -5.18 1.05 -3.23
CA PRO A 121 -4.80 -0.25 -3.75
C PRO A 121 -5.56 -0.57 -5.04
N VAL A 122 -4.84 -1.08 -6.02
CA VAL A 122 -5.40 -1.41 -7.33
C VAL A 122 -5.78 -2.89 -7.32
N SER A 123 -7.06 -3.19 -7.54
CA SER A 123 -7.57 -4.56 -7.68
C SER A 123 -6.85 -5.34 -8.77
N HIS A 124 -6.90 -6.68 -8.68
CA HIS A 124 -6.30 -7.54 -9.69
C HIS A 124 -6.91 -7.30 -11.09
N SER A 125 -6.07 -7.03 -12.09
CA SER A 125 -6.43 -6.99 -13.50
C SER A 125 -5.77 -8.14 -14.26
N SER A 126 -6.33 -8.51 -15.42
CA SER A 126 -5.73 -9.52 -16.31
C SER A 126 -4.39 -9.07 -16.91
N GLU A 127 -4.07 -7.77 -16.85
CA GLU A 127 -2.85 -7.19 -17.39
C GLU A 127 -1.61 -7.52 -16.54
N ILE A 128 -1.80 -7.85 -15.26
CA ILE A 128 -0.71 -8.06 -14.31
C ILE A 128 -0.63 -9.53 -13.93
N SER A 129 0.45 -10.17 -14.35
CA SER A 129 0.73 -11.55 -13.96
C SER A 129 1.24 -11.62 -12.52
N VAL A 130 0.58 -12.46 -11.70
CA VAL A 130 0.99 -12.73 -10.33
C VAL A 130 2.31 -13.48 -10.32
N LEU A 131 3.29 -12.95 -9.57
CA LEU A 131 4.60 -13.58 -9.44
C LEU A 131 4.55 -14.79 -8.49
N GLN A 132 5.39 -15.78 -8.78
CA GLN A 132 5.59 -16.92 -7.89
C GLN A 132 6.48 -16.54 -6.70
N PRO A 133 6.23 -17.13 -5.51
CA PRO A 133 7.06 -16.89 -4.35
C PRO A 133 8.49 -17.41 -4.57
N PRO A 134 9.51 -16.70 -4.07
CA PRO A 134 10.89 -17.17 -4.12
C PRO A 134 11.08 -18.40 -3.23
N SER A 135 12.02 -19.28 -3.59
CA SER A 135 12.31 -20.50 -2.82
C SER A 135 12.96 -20.22 -1.46
N CYS A 136 13.74 -19.14 -1.32
CA CYS A 136 14.31 -18.72 -0.03
C CYS A 136 14.45 -17.19 0.10
N LEU A 137 14.67 -16.73 1.33
CA LEU A 137 14.82 -15.31 1.64
C LEU A 137 16.17 -14.71 1.19
N ASP A 138 17.20 -15.55 1.00
CA ASP A 138 18.54 -15.09 0.65
C ASP A 138 18.62 -14.63 -0.80
N ILE A 139 17.88 -15.29 -1.69
CA ILE A 139 17.70 -14.88 -3.09
C ILE A 139 17.12 -13.46 -3.15
N LEU A 140 16.23 -13.09 -2.22
CA LEU A 140 15.63 -11.76 -2.21
C LEU A 140 16.66 -10.64 -1.96
N SER A 141 17.63 -10.88 -1.07
CA SER A 141 18.73 -9.94 -0.83
C SER A 141 19.56 -9.69 -2.09
N VAL A 142 19.86 -10.75 -2.85
CA VAL A 142 20.64 -10.66 -4.09
C VAL A 142 19.84 -9.94 -5.19
N THR A 143 18.53 -10.16 -5.25
CA THR A 143 17.67 -9.45 -6.22
C THR A 143 17.45 -7.97 -5.90
N GLU A 144 17.56 -7.57 -4.63
CA GLU A 144 17.50 -6.16 -4.22
C GLU A 144 18.70 -5.34 -4.73
N THR A 145 19.85 -6.00 -4.92
CA THR A 145 21.11 -5.42 -5.43
C THR A 145 21.28 -5.54 -6.93
N TYR A 146 20.68 -6.55 -7.58
CA TYR A 146 20.89 -6.84 -9.02
C TYR A 146 19.84 -6.24 -9.96
N ASN A 147 18.62 -5.92 -9.48
CA ASN A 147 17.58 -5.36 -10.34
C ASN A 147 17.66 -3.83 -10.41
N HIS A 148 18.52 -3.32 -11.29
CA HIS A 148 18.47 -1.93 -11.78
C HIS A 148 17.52 -1.76 -13.00
N SER A 149 16.86 -2.83 -13.45
CA SER A 149 15.95 -2.79 -14.61
C SER A 149 14.62 -3.50 -14.32
N LYS A 150 13.71 -2.82 -13.61
CA LYS A 150 12.26 -3.07 -13.64
C LYS A 150 11.58 -1.77 -13.18
N MET A 151 10.40 -1.46 -13.75
CA MET A 151 9.74 -0.15 -13.71
C MET A 151 10.08 0.72 -12.50
N ASN A 152 10.53 1.95 -12.74
CA ASN A 152 10.79 2.89 -11.66
C ASN A 152 9.49 3.31 -10.96
N LEU A 153 9.58 3.90 -9.76
CA LEU A 153 8.41 4.30 -8.97
C LEU A 153 7.44 5.20 -9.76
N ALA A 154 7.95 6.07 -10.63
CA ALA A 154 7.10 6.94 -11.46
C ALA A 154 6.29 6.14 -12.49
N GLN A 155 6.89 5.12 -13.11
CA GLN A 155 6.18 4.23 -14.03
C GLN A 155 5.13 3.40 -13.31
N ILE A 156 5.43 2.88 -12.11
CA ILE A 156 4.45 2.13 -11.31
C ILE A 156 3.32 3.04 -10.85
N PHE A 157 3.63 4.29 -10.50
CA PHE A 157 2.64 5.30 -10.16
C PHE A 157 1.70 5.58 -11.34
N LEU A 158 2.23 5.82 -12.53
CA LEU A 158 1.43 6.04 -13.74
C LEU A 158 0.55 4.83 -14.07
N LEU A 159 1.11 3.62 -14.00
CA LEU A 159 0.36 2.38 -14.25
C LEU A 159 -0.78 2.19 -13.24
N ALA A 160 -0.48 2.33 -11.94
CA ALA A 160 -1.47 2.19 -10.88
C ALA A 160 -2.58 3.25 -10.99
N ARG A 161 -2.23 4.50 -11.35
CA ARG A 161 -3.20 5.58 -11.56
C ARG A 161 -4.13 5.26 -12.74
N ASN A 162 -3.59 4.78 -13.85
CA ASN A 162 -4.38 4.39 -15.01
C ASN A 162 -5.36 3.27 -14.67
N LEU A 163 -4.88 2.20 -14.04
CA LEU A 163 -5.72 1.06 -13.65
C LEU A 163 -6.81 1.44 -12.63
N ASN A 164 -6.48 2.30 -11.66
CA ASN A 164 -7.46 2.79 -10.70
C ASN A 164 -8.53 3.67 -11.37
N PHE A 165 -8.13 4.51 -12.33
CA PHE A 165 -9.06 5.33 -13.11
C PHE A 165 -10.04 4.48 -13.93
N PHE A 166 -9.56 3.42 -14.58
CA PHE A 166 -10.43 2.46 -15.29
C PHE A 166 -11.45 1.81 -14.35
N SER A 167 -11.02 1.36 -13.16
CA SER A 167 -11.94 0.74 -12.19
C SER A 167 -13.05 1.69 -11.69
N GLN A 168 -12.79 3.00 -11.63
CA GLN A 168 -13.79 3.99 -11.20
C GLN A 168 -14.82 4.31 -12.29
N ILE A 169 -14.41 4.31 -13.55
CA ILE A 169 -15.35 4.49 -14.67
C ILE A 169 -16.37 3.35 -14.69
N GLU A 170 -15.91 2.10 -14.59
CA GLU A 170 -16.80 0.92 -14.55
C GLU A 170 -17.80 0.95 -13.37
N LEU A 171 -17.44 1.59 -12.26
CA LEU A 171 -18.33 1.78 -11.10
C LEU A 171 -19.35 2.91 -11.29
N ASN A 172 -19.02 3.94 -12.05
CA ASN A 172 -19.91 5.07 -12.32
C ASN A 172 -20.91 4.79 -13.44
N ASP A 173 -20.64 3.82 -14.32
CA ASP A 173 -21.55 3.37 -15.38
C ASP A 173 -22.67 2.43 -14.89
N LEU A 174 -22.68 2.09 -13.59
CA LEU A 174 -23.68 1.24 -12.94
C LEU A 174 -24.77 2.03 -12.18
N VAL A 175 -24.91 3.34 -12.44
CA VAL A 175 -25.93 4.23 -11.84
C VAL A 175 -26.98 4.65 -12.85
#